data_AF-A0A4W5R0V3-F1
#
_entry.id   AF-A0A4W5R0V3-F1
#
_cell.length_a   1.000
_cell.length_b   1.000
_cell.length_c   1.000
_cell.angle_alpha   90.00
_cell.angle_beta   90.00
_cell.angle_gamma   90.00
#
_symmetry.space_group_name_H-M   'P 1'
#
loop_
_entity.id
_entity.type
_entity.pdbx_description
1 polymer ?
#
loop_
_entity_poly.entity_id
_entity_poly.type
_entity_poly.pdbx_seq_one_letter_code
_entity_poly.pdbx_strand_id
1 'polypeptide(L)'
;MLVSACQQGHLEVVRMLVQGYHADTEDCAIHQEEFAVITGLPLYAAARAGNEEIARFLLQNGAGLSSYTLMDYPAFSRLLVEQRLVEEADTHTEPEGEKLLCGCWSGLKLPWLELDWFMDVSSRISHLDLSCNSLSTLPSVVPWGLIQLRTLDLSNNLFKELHTAQSSQEIICSRCCSTFTDRL
;
A
#
# COMPACT_ATOMS: atom_id res chain seq x y z
N MET A 1 -2.46 -21.34 -12.49
CA MET A 1 -1.01 -21.66 -12.48
C MET A 1 -0.23 -20.71 -11.56
N LEU A 2 -0.36 -19.38 -11.71
CA LEU A 2 0.32 -18.41 -10.82
C LEU A 2 -0.04 -18.60 -9.34
N VAL A 3 -1.34 -18.63 -9.01
CA VAL A 3 -1.84 -18.87 -7.64
C VAL A 3 -1.24 -20.12 -7.00
N SER A 4 -1.18 -21.24 -7.74
CA SER A 4 -0.63 -22.50 -7.24
C SER A 4 0.86 -22.37 -6.92
N ALA A 5 1.63 -21.66 -7.75
CA ALA A 5 3.05 -21.38 -7.50
C ALA A 5 3.23 -20.47 -6.28
N CYS A 6 2.38 -19.45 -6.11
CA CYS A 6 2.38 -18.57 -4.94
C CYS A 6 2.08 -19.33 -3.64
N GLN A 7 1.11 -20.25 -3.68
CA GLN A 7 0.74 -21.07 -2.51
C GLN A 7 1.84 -22.08 -2.15
N GLN A 8 2.53 -22.64 -3.14
CA GLN A 8 3.60 -23.62 -2.92
C GLN A 8 4.95 -22.99 -2.57
N GLY A 9 5.09 -21.66 -2.61
CA GLY A 9 6.36 -21.00 -2.29
C GLY A 9 7.38 -21.02 -3.44
N HIS A 10 6.94 -21.28 -4.67
CA HIS A 10 7.84 -21.40 -5.82
C HIS A 10 8.15 -20.03 -6.45
N LEU A 11 8.97 -19.22 -5.77
CA LEU A 11 9.30 -17.85 -6.20
C LEU A 11 9.81 -17.76 -7.64
N GLU A 12 10.71 -18.64 -8.07
CA GLU A 12 11.26 -18.60 -9.45
C GLU A 12 10.20 -18.85 -10.52
N VAL A 13 9.23 -19.72 -10.24
CA VAL A 13 8.09 -19.95 -11.14
C VAL A 13 7.19 -18.71 -11.18
N VAL A 14 6.95 -18.08 -10.02
CA VAL A 14 6.19 -16.83 -9.95
C VAL A 14 6.87 -15.72 -10.74
N ARG A 15 8.20 -15.54 -10.59
CA ARG A 15 8.98 -14.56 -11.36
C ARG A 15 8.88 -14.81 -12.86
N MET A 16 9.08 -16.06 -13.29
CA MET A 16 8.97 -16.45 -14.69
C MET A 16 7.57 -16.16 -15.25
N LEU A 17 6.50 -16.49 -14.51
CA LEU A 17 5.13 -16.26 -14.96
C LEU A 17 4.79 -14.77 -15.07
N VAL A 18 5.15 -13.97 -14.06
CA VAL A 18 4.82 -12.53 -14.02
C VAL A 18 5.68 -11.73 -15.01
N GLN A 19 7.01 -11.94 -15.02
CA GLN A 19 7.92 -11.15 -15.85
C GLN A 19 8.07 -11.70 -17.27
N GLY A 20 8.04 -13.03 -17.43
CA GLY A 20 8.25 -13.68 -18.73
C GLY A 20 6.97 -13.90 -19.54
N TYR A 21 5.86 -14.21 -18.86
CA TYR A 21 4.58 -14.50 -19.52
C TYR A 21 3.51 -13.43 -19.28
N HIS A 22 3.84 -12.34 -18.59
CA HIS A 22 2.91 -11.26 -18.24
C HIS A 22 1.64 -11.79 -17.57
N ALA A 23 1.78 -12.79 -16.70
CA ALA A 23 0.67 -13.32 -15.93
C ALA A 23 0.07 -12.20 -15.08
N ASP A 24 -1.25 -12.06 -15.15
CA ASP A 24 -1.95 -11.04 -14.40
C ASP A 24 -1.78 -11.26 -12.89
N THR A 25 -1.26 -10.24 -12.22
CA THR A 25 -1.09 -10.20 -10.77
C THR A 25 -2.28 -9.57 -10.07
N GLU A 26 -3.21 -9.01 -10.84
CA GLU A 26 -4.38 -8.30 -10.37
C GLU A 26 -5.50 -9.21 -9.91
N ASP A 27 -6.38 -8.58 -9.14
CA ASP A 27 -7.59 -9.12 -8.54
C ASP A 27 -8.47 -9.86 -9.56
N CYS A 28 -8.20 -11.15 -9.71
CA CYS A 28 -9.07 -12.07 -10.43
C CYS A 28 -10.10 -12.65 -9.46
N ALA A 29 -10.88 -11.79 -8.80
CA ALA A 29 -12.13 -12.20 -8.18
C ALA A 29 -13.08 -12.65 -9.30
N ILE A 30 -12.96 -13.92 -9.70
CA ILE A 30 -13.86 -14.51 -10.67
C ILE A 30 -15.22 -14.63 -9.96
N HIS A 31 -16.15 -13.76 -10.31
CA HIS A 31 -17.56 -13.89 -9.94
C HIS A 31 -18.15 -15.07 -10.71
N GLN A 32 -17.75 -16.28 -10.37
CA GLN A 32 -18.53 -17.46 -10.72
C GLN A 32 -19.73 -17.48 -9.78
N GLU A 33 -20.89 -17.49 -10.42
CA GLU A 33 -22.22 -17.35 -9.85
C GLU A 33 -22.34 -18.12 -8.51
N GLU A 34 -22.76 -17.39 -7.48
CA GLU A 34 -23.15 -17.85 -6.13
C GLU A 34 -22.08 -17.80 -5.02
N PHE A 35 -20.77 -17.92 -5.28
CA PHE A 35 -19.73 -17.67 -4.25
C PHE A 35 -18.46 -17.07 -4.88
N ALA A 36 -18.01 -15.92 -4.37
CA ALA A 36 -16.72 -15.36 -4.78
C ALA A 36 -15.60 -16.36 -4.43
N VAL A 37 -15.03 -16.99 -5.46
CA VAL A 37 -13.92 -17.92 -5.27
C VAL A 37 -12.65 -17.08 -5.07
N ILE A 38 -12.37 -16.73 -3.81
CA ILE A 38 -11.20 -15.94 -3.38
C ILE A 38 -9.87 -16.63 -3.78
N THR A 39 -9.91 -17.92 -4.15
CA THR A 39 -8.72 -18.67 -4.56
C THR A 39 -8.11 -18.22 -5.89
N GLY A 40 -8.68 -17.22 -6.58
CA GLY A 40 -8.11 -16.61 -7.79
C GLY A 40 -6.97 -15.62 -7.53
N LEU A 41 -6.73 -15.19 -6.29
CA LEU A 41 -5.82 -14.09 -5.95
C LEU A 41 -4.37 -14.57 -5.66
N PRO A 42 -3.37 -14.18 -6.47
CA PRO A 42 -1.97 -14.56 -6.23
C PRO A 42 -1.41 -14.07 -4.90
N LEU A 43 -1.70 -12.81 -4.52
CA LEU A 43 -1.23 -12.23 -3.25
C LEU A 43 -1.91 -12.90 -2.04
N TYR A 44 -3.21 -13.15 -2.13
CA TYR A 44 -3.95 -13.87 -1.08
C TYR A 44 -3.38 -15.29 -0.89
N ALA A 45 -3.06 -15.99 -1.98
CA ALA A 45 -2.44 -17.31 -1.92
C ALA A 45 -1.04 -17.27 -1.28
N ALA A 46 -0.25 -16.23 -1.57
CA ALA A 46 1.04 -16.01 -0.91
C ALA A 46 0.87 -15.71 0.59
N ALA A 47 -0.10 -14.86 0.97
CA ALA A 47 -0.42 -14.55 2.36
C ALA A 47 -0.89 -15.78 3.14
N ARG A 48 -1.78 -16.58 2.56
CA ARG A 48 -2.25 -17.85 3.12
C ARG A 48 -1.12 -18.84 3.39
N ALA A 49 -0.11 -18.84 2.52
CA ALA A 49 1.06 -19.70 2.65
C ALA A 49 2.18 -19.09 3.50
N GLY A 50 2.05 -17.83 3.94
CA GLY A 50 3.10 -17.12 4.67
C GLY A 50 4.33 -16.77 3.83
N ASN A 51 4.20 -16.73 2.50
CA ASN A 51 5.31 -16.51 1.58
C ASN A 51 5.58 -15.01 1.36
N GLU A 52 6.29 -14.38 2.30
CA GLU A 52 6.61 -12.95 2.28
C GLU A 52 7.37 -12.51 1.02
N GLU A 53 8.37 -13.29 0.59
CA GLU A 53 9.17 -12.93 -0.59
C GLU A 53 8.34 -12.88 -1.87
N ILE A 54 7.39 -13.81 -2.01
CA ILE A 54 6.45 -13.86 -3.13
C ILE A 54 5.49 -12.67 -3.02
N ALA A 55 4.95 -12.41 -1.84
CA ALA A 55 4.03 -11.29 -1.63
C ALA A 55 4.70 -9.96 -1.95
N ARG A 56 5.94 -9.74 -1.49
CA ARG A 56 6.73 -8.55 -1.81
C ARG A 56 6.95 -8.40 -3.32
N PHE A 57 7.33 -9.49 -3.99
CA PHE A 57 7.50 -9.50 -5.44
C PHE A 57 6.20 -9.16 -6.18
N LEU A 58 5.07 -9.75 -5.77
CA LEU A 58 3.77 -9.47 -6.37
C LEU A 58 3.37 -8.00 -6.19
N LEU A 59 3.52 -7.43 -4.99
CA LEU A 59 3.24 -6.01 -4.74
C LEU A 59 4.15 -5.08 -5.56
N GLN A 60 5.40 -5.46 -5.81
CA GLN A 60 6.31 -4.70 -6.68
C GLN A 60 5.89 -4.76 -8.16
N ASN A 61 5.13 -5.78 -8.56
CA ASN A 61 4.61 -5.95 -9.92
C ASN A 61 3.12 -5.54 -10.02
N GLY A 62 2.63 -4.74 -9.08
CA GLY A 62 1.32 -4.11 -9.16
C GLY A 62 0.20 -4.80 -8.37
N ALA A 63 0.43 -5.99 -7.79
CA ALA A 63 -0.60 -6.66 -7.01
C ALA A 63 -1.11 -5.76 -5.87
N GLY A 64 -2.43 -5.75 -5.66
CA GLY A 64 -3.07 -4.98 -4.60
C GLY A 64 -3.34 -5.78 -3.32
N LEU A 65 -3.31 -5.10 -2.18
CA LEU A 65 -3.82 -5.61 -0.90
C LEU A 65 -5.35 -5.52 -0.88
N SER A 66 -6.00 -6.59 -1.32
CA SER A 66 -7.47 -6.67 -1.34
C SER A 66 -8.07 -6.66 0.07
N SER A 67 -9.34 -6.29 0.16
CA SER A 67 -10.11 -6.31 1.41
C SER A 67 -10.06 -7.67 2.11
N TYR A 68 -10.15 -8.76 1.36
CA TYR A 68 -10.03 -10.12 1.89
C TYR A 68 -8.66 -10.39 2.51
N THR A 69 -7.58 -9.92 1.88
CA THR A 69 -6.21 -10.11 2.39
C THR A 69 -6.01 -9.36 3.70
N LEU A 70 -6.53 -8.12 3.78
CA LEU A 70 -6.48 -7.30 4.99
C LEU A 70 -7.25 -7.93 6.16
N MET A 71 -8.44 -8.47 5.89
CA MET A 71 -9.33 -9.05 6.91
C MET A 71 -8.85 -10.43 7.39
N ASP A 72 -8.43 -11.31 6.47
CA ASP A 72 -8.06 -12.69 6.80
C ASP A 72 -6.62 -12.79 7.33
N TYR A 73 -5.73 -11.90 6.87
CA TYR A 73 -4.30 -11.90 7.21
C TYR A 73 -3.80 -10.52 7.67
N PRO A 74 -4.34 -9.95 8.76
CA PRO A 74 -4.00 -8.60 9.21
C PRO A 74 -2.53 -8.47 9.63
N ALA A 75 -1.97 -9.45 10.34
CA ALA A 75 -0.57 -9.45 10.75
C ALA A 75 0.39 -9.53 9.56
N PHE A 76 0.05 -10.32 8.54
CA PHE A 76 0.83 -10.42 7.31
C PHE A 76 0.77 -9.13 6.49
N SER A 77 -0.42 -8.54 6.38
CA SER A 77 -0.62 -7.26 5.70
C SER A 77 0.16 -6.13 6.38
N ARG A 78 0.13 -6.09 7.72
CA ARG A 78 0.93 -5.17 8.53
C ARG A 78 2.43 -5.33 8.26
N LEU A 79 2.93 -6.55 8.27
CA LEU A 79 4.34 -6.84 7.98
C LEU A 79 4.74 -6.32 6.58
N LEU A 80 3.89 -6.49 5.57
CA LEU A 80 4.18 -6.03 4.20
C LEU A 80 4.25 -4.50 4.08
N VAL A 81 3.42 -3.77 4.83
CA VAL A 81 3.45 -2.29 4.82
C VAL A 81 4.61 -1.75 5.68
N GLU A 82 4.95 -2.41 6.79
CA GLU A 82 6.10 -2.05 7.62
C GLU A 82 7.43 -2.22 6.87
N GLN A 83 7.56 -3.25 6.03
CA GLN A 83 8.73 -3.43 5.16
C GLN A 83 8.91 -2.31 4.12
N ARG A 84 7.91 -1.46 3.93
CA ARG A 84 7.94 -0.31 3.02
C ARG A 84 8.22 1.02 3.74
N LEU A 85 8.55 0.96 5.02
CA LEU A 85 9.09 2.07 5.79
C LEU A 85 10.61 2.08 5.62
N VAL A 86 11.15 3.22 5.21
CA VAL A 86 12.59 3.43 5.01
C VAL A 86 13.06 4.51 5.95
N GLU A 87 14.18 4.29 6.64
CA GLU A 87 14.82 5.33 7.46
C GLU A 87 15.34 6.45 6.56
N GLU A 88 15.07 7.70 6.93
CA GLU A 88 15.69 8.85 6.29
C GLU A 88 17.20 8.84 6.56
N ALA A 89 18.01 8.94 5.50
CA ALA A 89 19.44 9.16 5.63
C ALA A 89 19.68 10.63 5.98
N ASP A 90 20.02 10.90 7.24
CA ASP A 90 20.20 12.25 7.77
C ASP A 90 21.09 13.14 6.89
N THR A 91 20.60 14.36 6.59
CA THR A 91 21.48 15.47 6.17
C THR A 91 21.93 16.37 7.32
N HIS A 92 21.43 16.23 8.56
CA HIS A 92 21.94 17.02 9.69
C HIS A 92 21.96 16.27 11.02
N THR A 93 23.18 16.15 11.54
CA THR A 93 23.61 15.71 12.87
C THR A 93 22.76 16.24 14.02
N GLU A 94 22.05 15.36 14.73
CA GLU A 94 21.71 15.51 16.16
C GLU A 94 21.87 14.13 16.83
N PRO A 95 22.57 13.99 17.98
CA PRO A 95 23.09 12.69 18.42
C PRO A 95 22.10 11.81 19.21
N GLU A 96 20.86 12.27 19.45
CA GLU A 96 19.98 11.64 20.46
C GLU A 96 18.51 11.42 20.00
N GLY A 97 18.19 11.65 18.73
CA GLY A 97 16.84 11.45 18.18
C GLY A 97 16.63 10.09 17.50
N GLU A 98 15.42 9.52 17.61
CA GLU A 98 15.02 8.39 16.78
C GLU A 98 14.96 8.81 15.30
N LYS A 99 15.46 7.95 14.41
CA LYS A 99 15.44 8.22 12.96
C LYS A 99 14.01 8.31 12.43
N LEU A 100 13.79 9.33 11.60
CA LEU A 100 12.54 9.54 10.88
C LEU A 100 12.34 8.50 9.77
N LEU A 101 11.07 8.27 9.41
CA LEU A 101 10.64 7.24 8.48
C LEU A 101 9.88 7.83 7.29
N CYS A 102 10.27 7.39 6.09
CA CYS A 102 9.52 7.54 4.86
C CYS A 102 8.71 6.27 4.57
N GLY A 103 7.39 6.37 4.50
CA GLY A 103 6.50 5.28 4.10
C GLY A 103 6.09 5.37 2.64
N CYS A 104 6.50 4.38 1.83
CA CYS A 104 6.11 4.27 0.42
C CYS A 104 4.99 3.23 0.24
N TRP A 105 3.75 3.66 0.46
CA TRP A 105 2.55 2.83 0.39
C TRP A 105 1.70 3.10 -0.87
N SER A 106 2.31 3.73 -1.88
CA SER A 106 1.68 4.00 -3.16
C SER A 106 1.39 2.73 -3.96
N GLY A 107 0.28 2.72 -4.71
CA GLY A 107 0.00 1.67 -5.69
C GLY A 107 -0.40 0.32 -5.08
N LEU A 108 -0.64 0.26 -3.76
CA LEU A 108 -1.01 -0.96 -3.05
C LEU A 108 -2.51 -1.32 -3.19
N LYS A 109 -3.28 -0.47 -3.89
CA LYS A 109 -4.74 -0.58 -4.10
C LYS A 109 -5.52 -0.73 -2.80
N LEU A 110 -5.01 -0.13 -1.75
CA LEU A 110 -5.56 -0.22 -0.40
C LEU A 110 -7.00 0.29 -0.39
N PRO A 111 -7.98 -0.53 0.04
CA PRO A 111 -9.35 -0.08 0.22
C PRO A 111 -9.54 0.75 1.49
N TRP A 112 -8.73 0.51 2.53
CA TRP A 112 -8.64 1.29 3.77
C TRP A 112 -7.24 1.18 4.39
N LEU A 113 -7.00 1.96 5.44
CA LEU A 113 -5.80 1.87 6.27
C LEU A 113 -6.17 1.36 7.66
N GLU A 114 -5.44 0.36 8.14
CA GLU A 114 -5.59 -0.11 9.52
C GLU A 114 -4.92 0.87 10.48
N LEU A 115 -5.59 1.17 11.60
CA LEU A 115 -5.03 2.02 12.65
C LEU A 115 -3.75 1.40 13.25
N ASP A 116 -3.72 0.08 13.32
CA ASP A 116 -2.62 -0.71 13.88
C ASP A 116 -1.29 -0.51 13.14
N TRP A 117 -1.31 -0.14 11.85
CA TRP A 117 -0.11 0.10 11.05
C TRP A 117 0.70 1.31 11.51
N PHE A 118 0.10 2.20 12.31
CA PHE A 118 0.73 3.43 12.76
C PHE A 118 1.15 3.40 14.22
N MET A 119 0.66 2.45 15.03
CA MET A 119 0.77 2.53 16.49
C MET A 119 2.22 2.62 16.98
N ASP A 120 3.15 1.89 16.35
CA ASP A 120 4.56 1.85 16.76
C ASP A 120 5.47 2.85 16.02
N VAL A 121 4.95 3.51 14.97
CA VAL A 121 5.76 4.35 14.06
C VAL A 121 5.22 5.76 13.88
N SER A 122 4.07 6.09 14.49
CA SER A 122 3.38 7.38 14.34
C SER A 122 4.24 8.59 14.69
N SER A 123 5.11 8.48 15.70
CA SER A 123 6.04 9.54 16.10
C SER A 123 7.23 9.73 15.16
N ARG A 124 7.47 8.78 14.24
CA ARG A 124 8.67 8.74 13.39
C ARG A 124 8.35 9.02 11.92
N ILE A 125 7.12 8.81 11.46
CA ILE A 125 6.75 9.03 10.06
C ILE A 125 6.82 10.53 9.71
N SER A 126 7.71 10.86 8.78
CA SER A 126 7.94 12.20 8.24
C SER A 126 7.37 12.37 6.84
N HIS A 127 7.46 11.34 6.00
CA HIS A 127 6.87 11.33 4.67
C HIS A 127 6.00 10.09 4.52
N LEU A 128 4.77 10.26 4.05
CA LEU A 128 3.86 9.15 3.80
C LEU A 128 3.23 9.30 2.42
N ASP A 129 3.57 8.39 1.52
CA ASP A 129 2.99 8.31 0.19
C ASP A 129 1.89 7.25 0.17
N LEU A 130 0.64 7.69 0.10
CA LEU A 130 -0.56 6.87 -0.03
C LEU A 130 -1.19 7.02 -1.42
N SER A 131 -0.47 7.56 -2.39
CA SER A 131 -1.00 7.81 -3.72
C SER A 131 -1.40 6.52 -4.45
N CYS A 132 -2.26 6.62 -5.47
CA CYS A 132 -2.63 5.48 -6.33
C CYS A 132 -3.22 4.30 -5.55
N ASN A 133 -4.04 4.58 -4.54
CA ASN A 133 -4.79 3.58 -3.78
C ASN A 133 -6.31 3.76 -4.02
N SER A 134 -7.12 2.98 -3.31
CA SER A 134 -8.58 3.03 -3.41
C SER A 134 -9.21 3.62 -2.14
N LEU A 135 -8.50 4.51 -1.43
CA LEU A 135 -8.93 5.04 -0.15
C LEU A 135 -10.08 6.03 -0.33
N SER A 136 -11.12 5.88 0.48
CA SER A 136 -12.25 6.82 0.55
C SER A 136 -12.32 7.59 1.86
N THR A 137 -11.68 7.07 2.90
CA THR A 137 -11.58 7.65 4.25
C THR A 137 -10.17 7.46 4.79
N LEU A 138 -9.80 8.27 5.79
CA LEU A 138 -8.55 8.11 6.53
C LEU A 138 -8.88 7.82 8.01
N PRO A 139 -8.05 7.01 8.70
CA PRO A 139 -8.16 6.85 10.14
C PRO A 139 -7.87 8.19 10.83
N SER A 140 -8.43 8.43 12.02
CA SER A 140 -8.29 9.71 12.74
C SER A 140 -6.85 10.09 13.07
N VAL A 141 -5.94 9.12 13.13
CA VAL A 141 -4.49 9.33 13.31
C VAL A 141 -3.85 10.00 12.09
N VAL A 142 -4.43 9.90 10.89
CA VAL A 142 -3.88 10.52 9.68
C VAL A 142 -4.71 11.76 9.31
N PRO A 143 -4.10 12.95 9.15
CA PRO A 143 -2.68 13.24 9.37
C PRO A 143 -2.30 13.55 10.82
N TRP A 144 -3.26 13.85 11.70
CA TRP A 144 -3.01 14.63 12.91
C TRP A 144 -2.24 13.93 14.03
N GLY A 145 -2.27 12.60 14.07
CA GLY A 145 -1.50 11.79 15.02
C GLY A 145 -0.06 11.52 14.57
N LEU A 146 0.29 11.85 13.32
CA LEU A 146 1.65 11.73 12.80
C LEU A 146 2.43 13.02 13.09
N ILE A 147 2.93 13.15 14.31
CA ILE A 147 3.48 14.42 14.84
C ILE A 147 4.72 14.94 14.10
N GLN A 148 5.46 14.08 13.40
CA GLN A 148 6.63 14.43 12.59
C GLN A 148 6.32 14.53 11.09
N LEU A 149 5.04 14.37 10.69
CA LEU A 149 4.63 14.33 9.29
C LEU A 149 4.84 15.68 8.61
N ARG A 150 5.69 15.68 7.59
CA ARG A 150 6.03 16.81 6.72
C ARG A 150 5.33 16.70 5.36
N THR A 151 5.13 15.49 4.86
CA THR A 151 4.53 15.27 3.54
C THR A 151 3.57 14.09 3.58
N LEU A 152 2.38 14.30 3.01
CA LEU A 152 1.36 13.26 2.85
C LEU A 152 0.79 13.33 1.43
N ASP A 153 1.10 12.34 0.62
CA ASP A 153 0.52 12.24 -0.72
C ASP A 153 -0.75 11.37 -0.67
N LEU A 154 -1.90 11.95 -1.03
CA LEU A 154 -3.20 11.27 -1.12
C LEU A 154 -3.76 11.27 -2.54
N SER A 155 -2.94 11.62 -3.54
CA SER A 155 -3.35 11.71 -4.94
C SER A 155 -3.85 10.35 -5.46
N ASN A 156 -4.68 10.37 -6.50
CA ASN A 156 -5.18 9.14 -7.14
C ASN A 156 -5.83 8.16 -6.15
N ASN A 157 -6.69 8.68 -5.27
CA ASN A 157 -7.56 7.93 -4.37
C ASN A 157 -9.04 8.28 -4.65
N LEU A 158 -9.97 7.74 -3.88
CA LEU A 158 -11.42 7.90 -4.06
C LEU A 158 -12.03 9.02 -3.20
N PHE A 159 -11.22 9.94 -2.68
CA PHE A 159 -11.68 11.07 -1.85
C PHE A 159 -12.51 12.07 -2.67
N LYS A 160 -13.82 12.12 -2.40
CA LYS A 160 -14.74 13.06 -3.06
C LYS A 160 -14.40 14.52 -2.75
N GLU A 161 -14.13 14.84 -1.49
CA GLU A 161 -13.74 16.17 -1.02
C GLU A 161 -12.75 16.00 0.14
N LEU A 162 -11.47 16.35 -0.06
CA LEU A 162 -10.58 16.63 1.06
C LEU A 162 -11.00 17.99 1.59
N HIS A 163 -11.49 18.04 2.83
CA HIS A 163 -11.61 19.30 3.55
C HIS A 163 -10.20 19.93 3.58
N THR A 164 -9.96 20.88 2.68
CA THR A 164 -8.75 21.69 2.67
C THR A 164 -8.61 22.29 4.05
N ALA A 165 -7.62 21.83 4.81
CA ALA A 165 -7.31 22.37 6.12
C ALA A 165 -7.09 23.88 5.98
N GLN A 166 -7.99 24.69 6.55
CA GLN A 166 -7.97 26.15 6.47
C GLN A 166 -6.93 26.81 7.41
N SER A 167 -5.91 26.07 7.88
CA SER A 167 -4.87 26.59 8.78
C SER A 167 -3.67 25.63 8.72
N SER A 168 -2.72 25.81 7.80
CA SER A 168 -1.55 26.73 7.81
C SER A 168 -0.32 26.22 8.56
N GLN A 169 0.16 25.03 8.19
CA GLN A 169 1.59 24.72 7.98
C GLN A 169 1.73 23.37 7.25
N GLU A 170 1.41 23.44 5.95
CA GLU A 170 1.81 22.57 4.82
C GLU A 170 2.18 21.10 5.10
N ILE A 171 1.16 20.28 5.37
CA ILE A 171 1.15 18.94 4.79
C ILE A 171 0.75 19.15 3.33
N ILE A 172 1.73 19.05 2.41
CA ILE A 172 1.48 19.16 0.97
C ILE A 172 0.68 17.93 0.54
N CYS A 173 -0.64 18.02 0.67
CA CYS A 173 -1.55 17.16 -0.07
C CYS A 173 -1.46 17.58 -1.53
N SER A 174 -0.63 16.92 -2.33
CA SER A 174 -0.55 17.08 -3.78
C SER A 174 -1.90 16.70 -4.42
N ARG A 175 -2.86 17.62 -4.42
CA ARG A 175 -4.09 17.50 -5.20
C ARG A 175 -3.84 17.93 -6.65
N CYS A 176 -3.99 16.94 -7.53
CA CYS A 176 -4.55 17.02 -8.89
C CYS A 176 -3.66 17.45 -10.07
N CYS A 177 -3.64 16.60 -11.11
CA CYS A 177 -3.85 17.07 -12.48
C CYS A 177 -4.60 16.02 -13.31
N SER A 178 -5.93 16.12 -13.34
CA SER A 178 -6.69 15.84 -14.55
C SER A 178 -6.36 16.93 -15.57
N THR A 179 -5.36 16.72 -16.42
CA THR A 179 -5.31 17.45 -17.70
C THR A 179 -6.09 16.65 -18.73
N PHE A 180 -7.33 17.08 -18.91
CA PHE A 180 -8.01 17.07 -20.20
C PHE A 180 -6.99 17.45 -21.29
N THR A 181 -6.66 16.52 -22.17
CA THR A 181 -6.10 16.87 -23.48
C THR A 181 -7.25 17.26 -24.39
N ASP A 182 -7.64 18.53 -24.34
CA ASP A 182 -8.13 19.21 -25.53
C ASP A 182 -6.93 19.38 -26.47
N ARG A 183 -6.98 18.73 -27.64
CA ARG A 183 -6.22 19.13 -28.82
C ARG A 183 -7.10 18.95 -30.06
N LEU A 184 -7.48 20.11 -30.61
CA LEU A 184 -7.70 20.49 -32.01
C LEU A 184 -8.13 19.39 -33.00
#